data_AF-A0A6L6ABL4-F1
#
_entry.id   AF-A0A6L6ABL4-F1
#
_cell.length_a   1.000
_cell.length_b   1.000
_cell.length_c   1.000
_cell.angle_alpha   90.00
_cell.angle_beta   90.00
_cell.angle_gamma   90.00
#
_symmetry.space_group_name_H-M   'P 1'
#
loop_
_entity.id
_entity.type
_entity.pdbx_description
1 polymer ?
#
loop_
_entity_poly.entity_id
_entity_poly.type
_entity_poly.pdbx_seq_one_letter_code
_entity_poly.pdbx_strand_id
1 'polypeptide(L)'
;MFFKRLVKGLVGAASISLVVLAVLNFLPIGKVSSLVQSNEVVGPTNSLSGRSGNDGPILAVKIDDTAAAHPQAGLEDADIVYIEQVEGGLTRLAAIFSSKIPAVIGPVRSARISDIEILQQFGKVAFAYSGAQKKLLPVIAKANVINLGAQRQSPLIYSTDPLRRSPTAMMLQAQKLMANVAEDALPVATSKFVGWTFSEKPETGT
;
A
#
# COMPACT_ATOMS: atom_id res chain seq x y z
N MET A 1 41.72 49.40 -5.85
CA MET A 1 40.45 48.81 -6.34
C MET A 1 39.66 48.04 -5.28
N PHE A 2 40.28 47.50 -4.22
CA PHE A 2 39.60 46.68 -3.19
C PHE A 2 38.64 47.45 -2.27
N PHE A 3 39.01 48.65 -1.81
CA PHE A 3 38.21 49.41 -0.84
C PHE A 3 36.80 49.81 -1.36
N LYS A 4 36.68 50.15 -2.65
CA LYS A 4 35.39 50.50 -3.27
C LYS A 4 34.45 49.31 -3.46
N ARG A 5 34.97 48.08 -3.52
CA ARG A 5 34.15 46.85 -3.60
C ARG A 5 33.63 46.44 -2.22
N LEU A 6 34.46 46.61 -1.19
CA LEU A 6 34.09 46.34 0.21
C LEU A 6 32.94 47.25 0.68
N VAL A 7 33.03 48.56 0.40
CA VAL A 7 32.01 49.54 0.78
C VAL A 7 30.67 49.28 0.05
N LYS A 8 30.71 48.92 -1.24
CA LYS A 8 29.49 48.55 -1.99
C LYS A 8 28.83 47.27 -1.45
N GLY A 9 29.62 46.29 -1.03
CA GLY A 9 29.12 45.06 -0.39
C GLY A 9 28.45 45.32 0.96
N LEU A 10 29.06 46.17 1.80
CA LEU A 10 28.51 46.56 3.11
C LEU A 10 27.21 47.37 2.99
N VAL A 11 27.14 48.32 2.05
CA VAL A 11 25.91 49.10 1.80
C VAL A 11 24.80 48.20 1.24
N GLY A 12 25.14 47.25 0.36
CA GLY A 12 24.19 46.25 -0.13
C GLY A 12 23.64 45.36 0.97
N ALA A 13 24.50 44.86 1.87
CA ALA A 13 24.09 44.03 3.00
C ALA A 13 23.23 44.81 4.01
N ALA A 14 23.58 46.06 4.30
CA ALA A 14 22.78 46.91 5.20
C ALA A 14 21.39 47.21 4.63
N SER A 15 21.28 47.44 3.31
CA SER A 15 20.00 47.63 2.61
C SER A 15 19.10 46.39 2.69
N ILE A 16 19.66 45.20 2.45
CA ILE A 16 18.91 43.95 2.52
C ILE A 16 18.42 43.69 3.95
N SER A 17 19.28 43.90 4.96
CA SER A 17 18.88 43.74 6.36
C SER A 17 17.78 44.71 6.79
N LEU A 18 17.80 45.95 6.29
CA LEU A 18 16.76 46.95 6.57
C LEU A 18 15.41 46.55 5.95
N VAL A 19 15.42 46.04 4.72
CA VAL A 19 14.21 45.54 4.05
C VAL A 19 13.66 44.31 4.78
N VAL A 20 14.51 43.36 5.17
CA VAL A 20 14.10 42.16 5.92
C VAL A 20 13.52 42.56 7.29
N LEU A 21 14.15 43.49 8.01
CA LEU A 21 13.67 43.95 9.30
C LEU A 21 12.35 44.74 9.19
N ALA A 22 12.19 45.54 8.12
CA ALA A 22 10.93 46.22 7.83
C ALA A 22 9.81 45.24 7.49
N VAL A 23 10.08 44.20 6.69
CA VAL A 23 9.11 43.14 6.35
C VAL A 23 8.72 42.34 7.59
N LEU A 24 9.68 41.99 8.46
CA LEU A 24 9.40 41.27 9.70
C LEU A 24 8.60 42.10 10.71
N ASN A 25 8.82 43.42 10.76
CA ASN A 25 8.07 44.34 11.62
C ASN A 25 6.68 44.73 11.07
N PHE A 26 6.45 44.60 9.76
CA PHE A 26 5.15 44.90 9.13
C PHE A 26 4.23 43.69 8.97
N LEU A 27 4.74 42.47 9.15
CA LEU A 27 3.93 41.26 9.13
C LEU A 27 3.44 40.97 10.56
N PRO A 28 2.12 41.02 10.85
CA PRO A 28 1.62 40.50 12.11
C PRO A 28 1.91 39.00 12.14
N ILE A 29 2.91 38.61 12.93
CA ILE A 29 3.42 37.23 13.05
C ILE A 29 2.28 36.23 13.34
N GLY A 30 1.18 36.69 13.95
CA GLY A 30 -0.03 35.90 14.18
C GLY A 30 -0.81 35.47 12.93
N LYS A 31 -0.72 36.19 11.80
CA LYS A 31 -1.42 35.82 10.54
C LYS A 31 -0.65 34.84 9.66
N VAL A 32 0.67 34.74 9.83
CA VAL A 32 1.47 33.77 9.06
C VAL A 32 1.19 32.36 9.58
N SER A 33 0.99 32.20 10.90
CA SER A 33 0.58 30.93 11.50
C SER A 33 -0.77 30.42 10.96
N SER A 34 -1.75 31.32 10.76
CA SER A 34 -3.06 30.94 10.18
C SER A 34 -3.03 30.64 8.68
N LEU A 35 -2.00 31.09 7.95
CA LEU A 35 -1.80 30.74 6.53
C LEU A 35 -1.02 29.43 6.34
N VAL A 36 -0.30 28.99 7.37
CA VAL A 36 0.42 27.70 7.44
C VAL A 36 -0.43 26.62 8.11
N GLN A 37 -1.61 26.98 8.61
CA GLN A 37 -2.65 26.03 8.96
C GLN A 37 -3.14 25.40 7.66
N SER A 38 -2.40 24.38 7.21
CA SER A 38 -2.87 23.43 6.24
C SER A 38 -4.22 22.97 6.77
N ASN A 39 -5.29 23.43 6.12
CA ASN A 39 -6.52 22.66 6.11
C ASN A 39 -6.08 21.32 5.52
N GLU A 40 -5.80 20.33 6.38
CA GLU A 40 -5.72 18.96 5.95
C GLU A 40 -7.04 18.72 5.23
N VAL A 41 -6.98 18.66 3.90
CA VAL A 41 -8.10 18.18 3.12
C VAL A 41 -8.23 16.74 3.56
N VAL A 42 -9.14 16.50 4.51
CA VAL A 42 -9.51 15.15 4.96
C VAL A 42 -10.15 14.50 3.74
N GLY A 43 -9.30 13.90 2.90
CA GLY A 43 -9.73 13.08 1.80
C GLY A 43 -10.49 11.87 2.34
N PRO A 44 -11.17 11.12 1.46
CA PRO A 44 -11.77 9.85 1.86
C PRO A 44 -10.69 8.98 2.52
N THR A 45 -11.08 8.25 3.57
CA THR A 45 -10.25 7.24 4.23
C THR A 45 -10.82 5.85 3.96
N ASN A 46 -9.92 4.88 3.82
CA ASN A 46 -10.32 3.50 3.62
C ASN A 46 -10.75 2.86 4.94
N SER A 47 -11.88 2.16 4.93
CA SER A 47 -12.47 1.57 6.13
C SER A 47 -11.67 0.42 6.75
N LEU A 48 -10.72 -0.17 6.03
CA LEU A 48 -9.85 -1.25 6.55
C LEU A 48 -8.64 -0.73 7.31
N SER A 49 -8.09 0.41 6.90
CA SER A 49 -6.77 0.88 7.35
C SER A 49 -6.77 2.30 7.93
N GLY A 50 -7.84 3.07 7.72
CA GLY A 50 -7.88 4.50 8.04
C GLY A 50 -6.93 5.34 7.18
N ARG A 51 -6.23 4.74 6.21
CA ARG A 51 -5.32 5.44 5.29
C ARG A 51 -6.11 6.26 4.28
N SER A 52 -5.48 7.29 3.73
CA SER A 52 -6.05 8.07 2.62
C SER A 52 -6.37 7.17 1.42
N GLY A 53 -7.60 7.26 0.92
CA GLY A 53 -8.12 6.43 -0.17
C GLY A 53 -9.62 6.14 -0.01
N ASN A 54 -10.27 5.68 -1.07
CA ASN A 54 -11.67 5.29 -1.02
C ASN A 54 -11.82 3.81 -0.61
N ASP A 55 -13.02 3.46 -0.17
CA ASP A 55 -13.42 2.06 -0.12
C ASP A 55 -13.57 1.49 -1.53
N GLY A 56 -13.06 0.28 -1.75
CA GLY A 56 -12.92 -0.33 -3.07
C GLY A 56 -13.04 -1.85 -3.04
N PRO A 57 -12.99 -2.53 -4.19
CA PRO A 57 -12.98 -3.98 -4.25
C PRO A 57 -11.76 -4.54 -3.52
N ILE A 58 -11.95 -5.57 -2.69
CA ILE A 58 -10.87 -6.15 -1.90
C ILE A 58 -10.11 -7.21 -2.70
N LEU A 59 -8.83 -6.95 -2.93
CA LEU A 59 -7.86 -7.91 -3.47
C LEU A 59 -6.97 -8.42 -2.33
N ALA A 60 -6.99 -9.72 -2.10
CA ALA A 60 -6.08 -10.43 -1.21
C ALA A 60 -5.01 -11.17 -2.03
N VAL A 61 -3.74 -10.96 -1.72
CA VAL A 61 -2.62 -11.58 -2.43
C VAL A 61 -1.71 -12.32 -1.45
N LYS A 62 -1.42 -13.58 -1.76
CA LYS A 62 -0.40 -14.36 -1.04
C LYS A 62 0.98 -14.05 -1.61
N ILE A 63 1.87 -13.51 -0.78
CA ILE A 63 3.20 -13.00 -1.17
C ILE A 63 4.30 -13.75 -0.42
N ASP A 64 5.43 -13.97 -1.08
CA ASP A 64 6.67 -14.49 -0.50
C ASP A 64 7.31 -13.49 0.47
N ASP A 65 7.90 -13.99 1.56
CA ASP A 65 8.67 -13.19 2.52
C ASP A 65 10.06 -13.77 2.83
N THR A 66 10.54 -14.69 1.99
CA THR A 66 11.92 -15.15 2.07
C THR A 66 12.90 -14.06 1.65
N ALA A 67 14.13 -14.11 2.16
CA ALA A 67 15.18 -13.14 1.81
C ALA A 67 15.42 -13.02 0.29
N ALA A 68 15.27 -14.12 -0.45
CA ALA A 68 15.42 -14.14 -1.90
C ALA A 68 14.23 -13.52 -2.66
N ALA A 69 13.13 -13.25 -1.98
CA ALA A 69 11.97 -12.56 -2.52
C ALA A 69 12.01 -11.05 -2.27
N HIS A 70 12.87 -10.59 -1.36
CA HIS A 70 12.99 -9.17 -1.04
C HIS A 70 13.73 -8.39 -2.13
N PRO A 71 13.33 -7.13 -2.40
CA PRO A 71 12.11 -6.49 -1.91
C PRO A 71 10.85 -6.99 -2.63
N GLN A 72 9.69 -7.01 -1.96
CA GLN A 72 8.40 -7.25 -2.61
C GLN A 72 7.99 -6.04 -3.46
N ALA A 73 7.26 -6.28 -4.56
CA ALA A 73 6.66 -5.22 -5.37
C ALA A 73 5.22 -4.93 -4.91
N GLY A 74 4.89 -3.64 -4.78
CA GLY A 74 3.53 -3.16 -4.52
C GLY A 74 3.05 -3.33 -3.08
N LEU A 75 3.85 -3.92 -2.19
CA LEU A 75 3.47 -4.17 -0.80
C LEU A 75 3.19 -2.86 -0.02
N GLU A 76 3.84 -1.76 -0.41
CA GLU A 76 3.69 -0.43 0.18
C GLU A 76 2.27 0.16 0.04
N ASP A 77 1.50 -0.35 -0.92
CA ASP A 77 0.12 0.07 -1.19
C ASP A 77 -0.91 -0.78 -0.42
N ALA A 78 -0.47 -1.79 0.33
CA ALA A 78 -1.37 -2.65 1.09
C ALA A 78 -2.05 -1.88 2.24
N ASP A 79 -3.35 -2.12 2.42
CA ASP A 79 -4.12 -1.61 3.56
C ASP A 79 -3.82 -2.43 4.81
N ILE A 80 -3.67 -3.75 4.66
CA ILE A 80 -3.39 -4.69 5.74
C ILE A 80 -2.36 -5.70 5.25
N VAL A 81 -1.41 -6.04 6.12
CA VAL A 81 -0.45 -7.13 5.90
C VAL A 81 -0.47 -8.06 7.09
N TYR A 82 -0.85 -9.32 6.86
CA TYR A 82 -0.67 -10.40 7.82
C TYR A 82 0.66 -11.11 7.53
N ILE A 83 1.45 -11.34 8.57
CA ILE A 83 2.65 -12.18 8.49
C ILE A 83 2.29 -13.56 9.04
N GLU A 84 2.44 -14.59 8.22
CA GLU A 84 2.11 -15.96 8.57
C GLU A 84 3.37 -16.81 8.56
N GLN A 85 3.62 -17.53 9.66
CA GLN A 85 4.62 -18.58 9.67
C GLN A 85 4.12 -19.77 8.84
N VAL A 86 4.99 -20.31 8.01
CA VAL A 86 4.72 -21.44 7.11
C VAL A 86 5.79 -22.52 7.28
N GLU A 87 5.95 -23.44 6.32
CA GLU A 87 6.85 -24.59 6.50
C GLU A 87 8.31 -24.17 6.67
N GLY A 88 9.03 -24.96 7.47
CA GLY A 88 10.46 -24.76 7.68
C GLY A 88 10.80 -23.48 8.44
N GLY A 89 9.82 -22.87 9.13
CA GLY A 89 10.03 -21.63 9.88
C GLY A 89 10.08 -20.37 9.01
N LEU A 90 9.79 -20.49 7.71
CA LEU A 90 9.71 -19.34 6.80
C LEU A 90 8.42 -18.54 7.06
N THR A 91 8.38 -17.31 6.58
CA THR A 91 7.20 -16.45 6.59
C THR A 91 6.63 -16.26 5.18
N ARG A 92 5.33 -15.99 5.11
CA ARG A 92 4.63 -15.49 3.92
C ARG A 92 3.68 -14.38 4.35
N LEU A 93 3.34 -13.51 3.41
CA LEU A 93 2.42 -12.41 3.68
C LEU A 93 1.06 -12.68 3.04
N ALA A 94 -0.02 -12.41 3.75
CA ALA A 94 -1.32 -12.16 3.14
C ALA A 94 -1.56 -10.64 3.15
N ALA A 95 -1.38 -10.02 1.98
CA ALA A 95 -1.56 -8.58 1.81
C ALA A 95 -2.95 -8.28 1.23
N ILE A 96 -3.64 -7.34 1.86
CA ILE A 96 -5.00 -6.91 1.50
C ILE A 96 -4.91 -5.50 0.90
N PHE A 97 -5.49 -5.33 -0.28
CA PHE A 97 -5.51 -4.09 -1.04
C PHE A 97 -6.95 -3.70 -1.33
N SER A 98 -7.28 -2.44 -1.07
CA SER A 98 -8.57 -1.84 -1.40
C SER A 98 -8.47 -0.35 -1.71
N SER A 99 -7.70 0.41 -0.93
CA SER A 99 -7.53 1.86 -1.10
C SER A 99 -6.81 2.19 -2.40
N LYS A 100 -5.79 1.39 -2.72
CA LYS A 100 -4.99 1.47 -3.93
C LYS A 100 -4.56 0.06 -4.34
N ILE A 101 -4.84 -0.29 -5.59
CA ILE A 101 -4.35 -1.55 -6.18
C ILE A 101 -3.17 -1.21 -7.11
N PRO A 102 -1.93 -1.61 -6.75
CA PRO A 102 -0.75 -1.33 -7.57
C PRO A 102 -0.81 -2.08 -8.90
N ALA A 103 0.00 -1.66 -9.86
CA ALA A 103 0.06 -2.31 -11.17
C ALA A 103 0.57 -3.76 -11.08
N VAL A 104 1.58 -3.99 -10.23
CA VAL A 104 2.27 -5.28 -10.08
C VAL A 104 2.42 -5.61 -8.59
N ILE A 105 2.15 -6.88 -8.22
CA ILE A 105 2.31 -7.39 -6.85
C ILE A 105 3.12 -8.69 -6.88
N GLY A 106 4.08 -8.87 -5.98
CA GLY A 106 4.74 -10.16 -5.81
C GLY A 106 6.09 -10.08 -5.08
N PRO A 107 6.82 -11.21 -4.98
CA PRO A 107 6.53 -12.49 -5.63
C PRO A 107 5.30 -13.21 -5.05
N VAL A 108 4.40 -13.68 -5.90
CA VAL A 108 3.18 -14.39 -5.50
C VAL A 108 3.51 -15.83 -5.10
N ARG A 109 2.89 -16.32 -4.03
CA ARG A 109 3.14 -17.64 -3.46
C ARG A 109 1.91 -18.46 -3.17
N SER A 110 2.17 -19.68 -2.74
CA SER A 110 1.15 -20.69 -2.55
C SER A 110 0.29 -20.42 -1.34
N ALA A 111 -1.03 -20.54 -1.54
CA ALA A 111 -2.03 -20.40 -0.50
C ALA A 111 -1.90 -21.47 0.60
N ARG A 112 -2.43 -21.14 1.76
CA ARG A 112 -2.44 -21.87 3.03
C ARG A 112 -3.85 -21.89 3.61
N ILE A 113 -4.07 -22.80 4.57
CA ILE A 113 -5.37 -22.89 5.23
C ILE A 113 -5.68 -21.64 6.06
N SER A 114 -4.65 -21.06 6.68
CA SER A 114 -4.71 -19.80 7.42
C SER A 114 -5.21 -18.64 6.57
N ASP A 115 -4.91 -18.61 5.27
CA ASP A 115 -5.46 -17.60 4.36
C ASP A 115 -6.99 -17.64 4.35
N ILE A 116 -7.60 -18.84 4.35
CA ILE A 116 -9.06 -18.96 4.34
C ILE A 116 -9.68 -18.46 5.65
N GLU A 117 -9.01 -18.69 6.78
CA GLU A 117 -9.46 -18.22 8.09
C GLU A 117 -9.35 -16.69 8.18
N ILE A 118 -8.22 -16.12 7.75
CA ILE A 118 -7.99 -14.67 7.72
C ILE A 118 -9.03 -13.99 6.82
N LEU A 119 -9.29 -14.52 5.62
CA LEU A 119 -10.10 -13.81 4.63
C LEU A 119 -11.60 -13.77 4.95
N GLN A 120 -12.09 -14.60 5.86
CA GLN A 120 -13.52 -14.64 6.25
C GLN A 120 -14.04 -13.31 6.80
N GLN A 121 -13.18 -12.48 7.38
CA GLN A 121 -13.57 -11.19 7.98
C GLN A 121 -13.91 -10.12 6.93
N PHE A 122 -13.52 -10.30 5.67
CA PHE A 122 -13.63 -9.29 4.60
C PHE A 122 -14.79 -9.54 3.63
N GLY A 123 -15.62 -10.55 3.89
CA GLY A 123 -16.63 -11.00 2.92
C GLY A 123 -15.98 -11.79 1.77
N LYS A 124 -16.56 -11.69 0.56
CA LYS A 124 -16.11 -12.48 -0.59
C LYS A 124 -15.03 -11.75 -1.39
N VAL A 125 -13.76 -11.93 -1.02
CA VAL A 125 -12.63 -11.20 -1.61
C VAL A 125 -12.13 -11.81 -2.93
N ALA A 126 -11.47 -11.01 -3.76
CA ALA A 126 -10.63 -11.49 -4.86
C ALA A 126 -9.35 -12.11 -4.29
N PHE A 127 -9.19 -13.43 -4.37
CA PHE A 127 -8.05 -14.12 -3.77
C PHE A 127 -7.04 -14.61 -4.83
N ALA A 128 -5.87 -13.98 -4.84
CA ALA A 128 -4.77 -14.22 -5.76
C ALA A 128 -3.61 -14.96 -5.06
N TYR A 129 -3.17 -16.06 -5.65
CA TYR A 129 -2.08 -16.90 -5.15
C TYR A 129 -1.47 -17.73 -6.28
N SER A 130 -0.31 -18.34 -6.05
CA SER A 130 0.35 -19.22 -7.02
C SER A 130 0.63 -20.60 -6.42
N GLY A 131 -0.24 -21.55 -6.75
CA GLY A 131 -0.15 -22.90 -6.20
C GLY A 131 -0.79 -23.05 -4.82
N ALA A 132 -1.08 -24.28 -4.45
CA ALA A 132 -1.51 -24.65 -3.10
C ALA A 132 -1.22 -26.14 -2.93
N GLN A 133 -1.19 -26.62 -1.68
CA GLN A 133 -1.15 -28.06 -1.46
C GLN A 133 -2.39 -28.71 -2.10
N LYS A 134 -2.24 -29.87 -2.73
CA LYS A 134 -3.33 -30.54 -3.48
C LYS A 134 -4.61 -30.72 -2.65
N LYS A 135 -4.46 -31.04 -1.35
CA LYS A 135 -5.58 -31.21 -0.41
C LYS A 135 -6.30 -29.89 -0.07
N LEU A 136 -5.64 -28.75 -0.23
CA LEU A 136 -6.20 -27.42 0.05
C LEU A 136 -7.04 -26.89 -1.12
N LEU A 137 -6.77 -27.30 -2.37
CA LEU A 137 -7.52 -26.86 -3.54
C LEU A 137 -9.06 -27.01 -3.41
N PRO A 138 -9.62 -28.17 -2.97
CA PRO A 138 -11.07 -28.29 -2.77
C PRO A 138 -11.59 -27.44 -1.61
N VAL A 139 -10.76 -27.08 -0.63
CA VAL A 139 -11.13 -26.17 0.45
C VAL A 139 -11.25 -24.74 -0.07
N ILE A 140 -10.27 -24.27 -0.85
CA ILE A 140 -10.31 -22.94 -1.49
C ILE A 140 -11.53 -22.84 -2.42
N ALA A 141 -11.84 -23.89 -3.19
CA ALA A 141 -12.98 -23.89 -4.09
C ALA A 141 -14.34 -23.77 -3.38
N LYS A 142 -14.44 -24.20 -2.11
CA LYS A 142 -15.64 -24.11 -1.28
C LYS A 142 -15.65 -22.88 -0.35
N ALA A 143 -14.52 -22.21 -0.19
CA ALA A 143 -14.40 -21.06 0.68
C ALA A 143 -15.14 -19.83 0.13
N ASN A 144 -15.45 -18.88 1.00
CA ASN A 144 -16.09 -17.62 0.62
C ASN A 144 -15.10 -16.63 -0.01
N VAL A 145 -14.47 -17.03 -1.12
CA VAL A 145 -13.52 -16.21 -1.88
C VAL A 145 -13.79 -16.35 -3.38
N ILE A 146 -13.44 -15.34 -4.15
CA ILE A 146 -13.29 -15.47 -5.60
C ILE A 146 -11.90 -16.04 -5.86
N ASN A 147 -11.85 -17.32 -6.25
CA ASN A 147 -10.60 -18.05 -6.48
C ASN A 147 -9.95 -17.61 -7.81
N LEU A 148 -8.97 -16.72 -7.72
CA LEU A 148 -8.22 -16.16 -8.85
C LEU A 148 -6.78 -16.69 -8.92
N GLY A 149 -6.51 -17.86 -8.33
CA GLY A 149 -5.17 -18.44 -8.31
C GLY A 149 -4.57 -18.66 -9.71
N ALA A 150 -3.24 -18.64 -9.81
CA ALA A 150 -2.48 -18.66 -11.06
C ALA A 150 -2.86 -19.80 -12.01
N GLN A 151 -3.24 -20.96 -11.48
CA GLN A 151 -3.66 -22.12 -12.28
C GLN A 151 -4.98 -21.90 -13.03
N ARG A 152 -5.70 -20.82 -12.75
CA ARG A 152 -7.00 -20.45 -13.35
C ARG A 152 -6.93 -19.20 -14.22
N GLN A 153 -5.74 -18.61 -14.35
CA GLN A 153 -5.54 -17.31 -14.96
C GLN A 153 -4.46 -17.40 -16.05
N SER A 154 -4.47 -16.45 -16.99
CA SER A 154 -3.53 -16.47 -18.10
C SER A 154 -2.13 -16.01 -17.68
N PRO A 155 -1.08 -16.31 -18.47
CA PRO A 155 0.27 -15.77 -18.27
C PRO A 155 0.35 -14.23 -18.36
N LEU A 156 -0.67 -13.56 -18.91
CA LEU A 156 -0.76 -12.10 -18.92
C LEU A 156 -1.15 -11.53 -17.54
N ILE A 157 -1.75 -12.36 -16.68
CA ILE A 157 -2.11 -12.04 -15.30
C ILE A 157 -1.01 -12.47 -14.33
N TYR A 158 -0.48 -13.69 -14.51
CA TYR A 158 0.63 -14.21 -13.72
C TYR A 158 1.86 -14.39 -14.61
N SER A 159 2.79 -13.44 -14.51
CA SER A 159 3.99 -13.38 -15.35
C SER A 159 5.25 -13.65 -14.55
N THR A 160 6.27 -14.23 -15.17
CA THR A 160 7.59 -14.39 -14.57
C THR A 160 8.43 -13.12 -14.78
N ASP A 161 8.98 -12.58 -13.69
CA ASP A 161 10.00 -11.52 -13.74
C ASP A 161 11.34 -12.11 -14.21
N PRO A 162 11.90 -11.67 -15.35
CA PRO A 162 13.15 -12.21 -15.89
C PRO A 162 14.37 -11.87 -15.04
N LEU A 163 14.29 -10.87 -14.15
CA LEU A 163 15.39 -10.49 -13.26
C LEU A 163 15.44 -11.36 -12.00
N ARG A 164 14.39 -12.14 -11.74
CA ARG A 164 14.29 -13.02 -10.57
C ARG A 164 14.42 -14.48 -10.97
N ARG A 165 14.88 -15.31 -10.04
CA ARG A 165 14.97 -16.76 -10.23
C ARG A 165 13.74 -17.44 -9.64
N SER A 166 13.29 -18.52 -10.30
CA SER A 166 12.29 -19.40 -9.70
C SER A 166 12.84 -19.94 -8.37
N PRO A 167 12.03 -20.00 -7.30
CA PRO A 167 10.59 -19.81 -7.28
C PRO A 167 10.12 -18.42 -6.80
N THR A 168 10.99 -17.41 -6.74
CA THR A 168 10.66 -16.04 -6.30
C THR A 168 10.39 -15.07 -7.46
N ALA A 169 10.08 -15.59 -8.66
CA ALA A 169 9.95 -14.78 -9.87
C ALA A 169 8.50 -14.56 -10.34
N MET A 170 7.49 -15.18 -9.73
CA MET A 170 6.11 -15.03 -10.19
C MET A 170 5.49 -13.72 -9.69
N MET A 171 5.02 -12.89 -10.60
CA MET A 171 4.42 -11.58 -10.31
C MET A 171 2.97 -11.55 -10.81
N LEU A 172 2.10 -10.87 -10.05
CA LEU A 172 0.71 -10.61 -10.40
C LEU A 172 0.61 -9.25 -11.10
N GLN A 173 0.00 -9.22 -12.29
CA GLN A 173 -0.43 -8.01 -12.98
C GLN A 173 -1.78 -7.56 -12.41
N ALA A 174 -1.77 -6.96 -11.23
CA ALA A 174 -2.94 -6.80 -10.37
C ALA A 174 -4.01 -5.89 -10.97
N GLN A 175 -3.63 -4.79 -11.65
CA GLN A 175 -4.61 -3.94 -12.34
C GLN A 175 -5.33 -4.68 -13.47
N LYS A 176 -4.62 -5.53 -14.23
CA LYS A 176 -5.23 -6.34 -15.28
C LYS A 176 -6.17 -7.39 -14.69
N LEU A 177 -5.76 -8.04 -13.60
CA LEU A 177 -6.63 -8.99 -12.89
C LEU A 177 -7.92 -8.29 -12.46
N MET A 178 -7.82 -7.11 -11.85
CA MET A 178 -8.99 -6.39 -11.34
C MET A 178 -9.85 -5.77 -12.44
N ALA A 179 -9.26 -5.44 -13.60
CA ALA A 179 -10.02 -5.09 -14.79
C ALA A 179 -10.89 -6.27 -15.26
N ASN A 180 -10.32 -7.49 -15.34
CA ASN A 180 -11.09 -8.69 -15.70
C ASN A 180 -12.18 -8.98 -14.65
N VAL A 181 -11.88 -8.84 -13.36
CA VAL A 181 -12.86 -8.98 -12.27
C VAL A 181 -14.06 -8.05 -12.47
N ALA A 182 -13.79 -6.80 -12.86
CA ALA A 182 -14.83 -5.80 -13.11
C ALA A 182 -15.63 -6.10 -14.39
N GLU A 183 -14.94 -6.49 -15.47
CA GLU A 183 -15.55 -6.87 -16.75
C GLU A 183 -16.46 -8.09 -16.61
N ASP A 184 -16.02 -9.12 -15.89
CA ASP A 184 -16.77 -10.33 -15.58
C ASP A 184 -17.86 -10.11 -14.52
N ALA A 185 -17.97 -8.88 -13.97
CA ALA A 185 -18.88 -8.51 -12.88
C ALA A 185 -18.82 -9.48 -11.69
N LEU A 186 -17.62 -9.95 -11.33
CA LEU A 186 -17.47 -10.91 -10.24
C LEU A 186 -17.87 -10.23 -8.91
N PRO A 187 -18.61 -10.94 -8.03
CA PRO A 187 -19.14 -10.37 -6.80
C PRO A 187 -18.06 -10.27 -5.72
N VAL A 188 -17.07 -9.39 -5.93
CA VAL A 188 -16.02 -9.07 -4.99
C VAL A 188 -16.55 -8.08 -3.96
N ALA A 189 -16.32 -8.37 -2.69
CA ALA A 189 -16.69 -7.48 -1.60
C ALA A 189 -15.93 -6.14 -1.71
N THR A 190 -16.65 -5.05 -1.46
CA THR A 190 -16.06 -3.74 -1.20
C THR A 190 -15.59 -3.65 0.24
N SER A 191 -14.47 -2.97 0.49
CA SER A 191 -14.00 -2.69 1.85
C SER A 191 -15.06 -1.99 2.68
N LYS A 192 -15.10 -2.39 3.94
CA LYS A 192 -15.97 -1.83 4.98
C LYS A 192 -15.31 -2.04 6.32
N PHE A 193 -15.82 -1.37 7.34
CA PHE A 193 -15.34 -1.51 8.70
C PHE A 193 -15.41 -2.98 9.17
N VAL A 194 -14.28 -3.52 9.63
CA VAL A 194 -14.13 -4.91 10.11
C VAL A 194 -13.88 -5.00 11.62
N GLY A 195 -14.09 -3.91 12.37
CA GLY A 195 -13.96 -3.89 13.83
C GLY A 195 -12.74 -3.15 14.37
N TRP A 196 -11.88 -2.61 13.50
CA TRP A 196 -10.68 -1.88 13.92
C TRP A 196 -10.97 -0.40 14.15
N THR A 197 -10.58 0.11 15.31
CA THR A 197 -10.69 1.53 15.65
C THR A 197 -9.36 2.24 15.45
N PHE A 198 -9.38 3.38 14.78
CA PHE A 198 -8.18 4.20 14.55
C PHE A 198 -8.27 5.48 15.38
N SER A 199 -7.19 5.83 16.06
CA SER A 199 -7.03 7.12 16.73
C SER A 199 -6.27 8.09 15.84
N GLU A 200 -6.58 9.39 15.94
CA GLU A 200 -5.82 10.44 15.23
C GLU A 200 -4.36 10.52 15.71
N LYS A 201 -4.10 10.10 16.94
CA LYS A 201 -2.76 10.11 17.55
C LYS A 201 -2.33 8.69 17.88
N PRO A 202 -1.07 8.30 17.61
CA PRO A 202 -0.54 7.04 18.09
C PRO A 202 -0.64 7.01 19.62
N GLU A 203 -1.18 5.94 20.19
CA GLU A 203 -1.01 5.69 21.61
C GLU A 203 0.48 5.39 21.84
N THR A 204 1.22 6.38 22.34
CA THR A 204 2.53 6.15 22.92
C THR A 204 2.28 5.45 24.26
N GLY A 205 2.18 4.13 24.24
CA GLY A 205 1.95 3.33 25.44
C GLY A 205 2.82 3.82 26.60
N THR A 206 2.23 3.93 27.78
CA THR A 206 2.89 4.35 29.02
C THR A 206 3.86 3.30 29.54
#